data_AF-A0A1Q7FXT6-F1
#
_entry.id   AF-A0A1Q7FXT6-F1
#
_cell.length_a   1.000
_cell.length_b   1.000
_cell.length_c   1.000
_cell.angle_alpha   90.00
_cell.angle_beta   90.00
_cell.angle_gamma   90.00
#
_symmetry.space_group_name_H-M   'P 1'
#
loop_
_entity.id
_entity.type
_entity.pdbx_description
1 polymer ?
#
loop_
_entity_poly.entity_id
_entity_poly.type
_entity_poly.pdbx_seq_one_letter_code
_entity_poly.pdbx_strand_id
1 'polypeptide(L)'
;MNKTSLDGLLIVEIDFSRDERGFFMESWHKRDFAEAGLPYEFVQDSHSRSTYSVLRGLHYQDMRAPIVKLVRCTVGRVFDVAVDLRVNSPTFGQWFGIELTAENKTQLLVPIGFAHGFLTLSDVCEIQYKQTEYYRPEAEGGVAWNDKD
;
A
#
# COMPACT_ATOMS: atom_id res chain seq x y z
N MET A 1 -9.64 -9.11 6.79
CA MET A 1 -9.55 -7.86 6.00
C MET A 1 -10.51 -6.86 6.61
N ASN A 2 -10.04 -5.64 6.89
CA ASN A 2 -10.82 -4.61 7.56
C ASN A 2 -11.03 -3.41 6.64
N LYS A 3 -12.27 -2.89 6.60
CA LYS A 3 -12.62 -1.70 5.84
C LYS A 3 -12.06 -0.45 6.52
N THR A 4 -11.67 0.54 5.72
CA THR A 4 -11.32 1.88 6.21
C THR A 4 -12.49 2.84 6.01
N SER A 5 -12.29 4.12 6.33
CA SER A 5 -13.22 5.20 5.98
C SER A 5 -13.30 5.48 4.48
N LEU A 6 -12.34 4.99 3.68
CA LEU A 6 -12.28 5.21 2.24
C LEU A 6 -12.70 3.94 1.51
N ASP A 7 -13.74 4.03 0.67
CA ASP A 7 -14.30 2.87 -0.02
C ASP A 7 -13.26 2.18 -0.92
N GLY A 8 -13.13 0.86 -0.78
CA GLY A 8 -12.15 0.04 -1.50
C GLY A 8 -10.74 0.01 -0.91
N LEU A 9 -10.37 0.94 -0.02
CA LEU A 9 -9.10 0.90 0.70
C LEU A 9 -9.21 -0.06 1.89
N LEU A 10 -8.37 -1.09 1.92
CA LEU A 10 -8.49 -2.19 2.88
C LEU A 10 -7.20 -2.42 3.67
N ILE A 11 -7.36 -2.65 4.96
CA ILE A 11 -6.30 -3.17 5.83
C ILE A 11 -6.33 -4.70 5.73
N VAL A 12 -5.20 -5.29 5.35
CA VAL A 12 -5.03 -6.72 5.20
C VAL A 12 -4.14 -7.24 6.32
N GLU A 13 -4.74 -8.00 7.22
CA GLU A 13 -4.07 -8.74 8.28
C GLU A 13 -3.97 -10.21 7.85
N ILE A 14 -2.78 -10.78 7.97
CA ILE A 14 -2.51 -12.17 7.57
C ILE A 14 -1.99 -12.91 8.79
N ASP A 15 -2.54 -14.08 9.02
CA ASP A 15 -2.05 -14.99 10.04
C ASP A 15 -0.61 -15.43 9.73
N PHE A 16 0.19 -15.57 10.77
CA PHE A 16 1.57 -16.04 10.63
C PHE A 16 1.93 -16.96 11.80
N SER A 17 2.78 -17.92 11.50
CA SER A 17 3.34 -18.84 12.51
C SER A 17 4.66 -18.27 13.01
N ARG A 18 4.91 -18.37 14.32
CA ARG A 18 6.17 -17.94 14.94
C ARG A 18 6.73 -19.05 15.82
N ASP A 19 8.05 -19.24 15.75
CA ASP A 19 8.82 -20.14 16.61
C ASP A 19 10.21 -19.55 16.93
N GLU A 20 11.08 -20.30 17.61
CA GLU A 20 12.41 -19.81 18.01
C GLU A 20 13.33 -19.42 16.82
N ARG A 21 13.02 -19.84 15.59
CA ARG A 21 13.78 -19.51 14.38
C ARG A 21 13.34 -18.20 13.74
N GLY A 22 12.15 -17.71 14.07
CA GLY A 22 11.55 -16.52 13.46
C GLY A 22 10.06 -16.71 13.18
N PHE A 23 9.59 -16.24 12.01
CA PHE A 23 8.20 -16.39 11.60
C PHE A 23 8.08 -16.83 10.15
N PHE A 24 6.95 -17.47 9.82
CA PHE A 24 6.55 -17.79 8.46
C PHE A 24 5.17 -17.22 8.19
N MET A 25 4.99 -16.62 7.02
CA MET A 25 3.70 -16.07 6.59
C MET A 25 3.53 -16.21 5.08
N GLU A 26 2.31 -16.53 4.65
CA GLU A 26 1.92 -16.47 3.25
C GLU A 26 1.43 -15.05 2.95
N SER A 27 2.38 -14.15 2.65
CA SER A 27 2.07 -12.73 2.48
C SER A 27 1.10 -12.42 1.33
N TRP A 28 0.90 -13.39 0.43
CA TRP A 28 -0.10 -13.41 -0.62
C TRP A 28 -0.38 -14.87 -0.99
N HIS A 29 -1.66 -15.26 -1.02
CA HIS A 29 -2.10 -16.56 -1.51
C HIS A 29 -3.30 -16.37 -2.46
N LYS A 30 -3.11 -16.61 -3.76
CA LYS A 30 -4.08 -16.24 -4.82
C LYS A 30 -5.49 -16.79 -4.55
N ARG A 31 -5.59 -18.05 -4.12
CA ARG A 31 -6.88 -18.68 -3.81
C ARG A 31 -7.56 -18.00 -2.62
N ASP A 32 -6.85 -17.85 -1.51
CA ASP A 32 -7.45 -17.42 -0.25
C ASP A 32 -7.85 -15.94 -0.32
N PHE A 33 -7.05 -15.12 -1.01
CA PHE A 33 -7.43 -13.73 -1.29
C PHE A 33 -8.62 -13.62 -2.25
N ALA A 34 -8.70 -14.47 -3.27
CA ALA A 34 -9.87 -14.51 -4.15
C ALA A 34 -11.14 -14.93 -3.40
N GLU A 35 -11.06 -15.95 -2.54
CA GLU A 35 -12.16 -16.38 -1.66
C GLU A 35 -12.59 -15.28 -0.68
N ALA A 36 -11.64 -14.44 -0.24
CA ALA A 36 -11.90 -13.26 0.58
C ALA A 36 -12.38 -12.02 -0.21
N GLY A 37 -12.65 -12.15 -1.52
CA GLY A 37 -13.20 -11.08 -2.35
C GLY A 37 -12.17 -10.17 -3.03
N LEU A 38 -10.89 -10.56 -3.05
CA LEU A 38 -9.79 -9.84 -3.72
C LEU A 38 -9.20 -10.70 -4.86
N PRO A 39 -9.91 -10.88 -6.00
CA PRO A 39 -9.49 -11.74 -7.11
C PRO A 39 -8.41 -11.08 -7.98
N TYR A 40 -7.36 -10.52 -7.36
CA TYR A 40 -6.31 -9.81 -8.06
C TYR A 40 -5.27 -10.74 -8.66
N GLU A 41 -4.69 -10.30 -9.77
CA GLU A 41 -3.48 -10.86 -10.35
C GLU A 41 -2.38 -9.81 -10.29
N PHE A 42 -1.36 -10.07 -9.47
CA PHE A 42 -0.21 -9.19 -9.36
C PHE A 42 0.86 -9.62 -10.37
N VAL A 43 1.25 -8.69 -11.24
CA VAL A 43 2.18 -8.91 -12.36
C VAL A 43 3.55 -8.27 -12.14
N GLN A 44 3.67 -7.39 -11.13
CA GLN A 44 4.91 -6.71 -10.80
C GLN A 44 5.09 -6.63 -9.28
N ASP A 45 6.30 -6.93 -8.83
CA ASP A 45 6.75 -6.73 -7.46
C ASP A 45 7.80 -5.60 -7.44
N SER A 46 7.66 -4.67 -6.50
CA SER A 46 8.66 -3.63 -6.25
C SER A 46 9.15 -3.72 -4.81
N HIS A 47 10.41 -3.33 -4.58
CA HIS A 47 11.02 -3.29 -3.26
C HIS A 47 11.84 -2.01 -3.13
N SER A 48 11.53 -1.20 -2.12
CA SER A 48 12.29 0.01 -1.81
C SER A 48 12.90 -0.06 -0.40
N ARG A 49 14.07 0.55 -0.24
CA ARG A 49 14.70 0.82 1.05
C ARG A 49 14.84 2.32 1.23
N SER A 50 14.47 2.82 2.40
CA SER A 50 14.55 4.25 2.72
C SER A 50 15.13 4.44 4.12
N THR A 51 15.76 5.59 4.36
CA THR A 51 16.28 5.98 5.67
C THR A 51 15.29 6.87 6.41
N TYR A 52 15.53 7.09 7.70
CA TYR A 52 14.72 7.97 8.54
C TYR A 52 14.33 9.28 7.86
N SER A 53 13.06 9.68 8.06
CA SER A 53 12.47 10.92 7.57
C SER A 53 12.36 11.05 6.04
N VAL A 54 12.65 10.01 5.26
CA VAL A 54 12.35 10.00 3.83
C VAL A 54 10.84 9.90 3.62
N LEU A 55 10.30 10.86 2.87
CA LEU A 55 8.93 10.84 2.37
C LEU A 55 8.97 10.44 0.89
N ARG A 56 8.16 9.46 0.50
CA ARG A 56 7.91 9.12 -0.91
C ARG A 56 6.43 9.24 -1.19
N GLY A 57 6.07 10.02 -2.19
CA GLY A 57 4.67 10.24 -2.55
C GLY A 57 4.21 11.70 -2.39
N LEU A 58 2.92 11.96 -2.61
CA LEU A 58 1.90 10.96 -2.94
C LEU A 58 1.88 10.69 -4.45
N HIS A 59 2.02 9.42 -4.87
CA HIS A 59 2.07 9.05 -6.29
C HIS A 59 0.86 8.19 -6.68
N TYR A 60 0.37 8.38 -7.90
CA TYR A 60 -0.67 7.55 -8.51
C TYR A 60 -0.29 7.18 -9.95
N GLN A 61 -0.95 6.15 -10.48
CA GLN A 61 -0.98 5.89 -11.92
C GLN A 61 -2.39 6.18 -12.40
N ASP A 62 -2.52 6.98 -13.45
CA ASP A 62 -3.82 7.35 -13.99
C ASP A 62 -4.48 6.20 -14.78
N MET A 63 -5.64 6.48 -15.36
CA MET A 63 -6.44 5.47 -16.06
C MET A 63 -5.80 4.90 -17.34
N ARG A 64 -4.64 5.41 -17.79
CA ARG A 64 -3.85 4.81 -18.88
C ARG A 64 -3.08 3.56 -18.42
N ALA A 65 -2.82 3.43 -17.12
CA ALA A 65 -2.16 2.27 -16.50
C ALA A 65 -2.62 2.08 -15.05
N PRO A 66 -3.92 1.81 -14.81
CA PRO A 66 -4.46 1.78 -13.46
C PRO A 66 -3.89 0.61 -12.64
N ILE A 67 -3.34 0.90 -11.47
CA ILE A 67 -2.70 -0.09 -10.59
C ILE A 67 -3.46 -0.19 -9.26
N VAL A 68 -3.77 -1.42 -8.83
CA VAL A 68 -3.99 -1.76 -7.42
C VAL A 68 -2.65 -2.12 -6.80
N LYS A 69 -2.35 -1.61 -5.61
CA LYS A 69 -1.13 -1.92 -4.86
C LYS A 69 -1.48 -2.72 -3.60
N LEU A 70 -0.70 -3.76 -3.30
CA LEU A 70 -0.66 -4.37 -1.98
C LEU A 70 0.69 -4.02 -1.34
N VAL A 71 0.67 -3.25 -0.26
CA VAL A 71 1.85 -2.58 0.32
C VAL A 71 2.11 -3.12 1.71
N ARG A 72 3.36 -3.45 2.03
CA ARG A 72 3.74 -3.87 3.39
C ARG A 72 5.17 -3.45 3.76
N CYS A 73 5.41 -3.29 5.06
CA CYS A 73 6.72 -3.00 5.62
C CYS A 73 7.40 -4.29 6.10
N THR A 74 8.59 -4.61 5.58
CA THR A 74 9.35 -5.82 5.94
C THR A 74 10.52 -5.57 6.86
N VAL A 75 11.02 -4.34 6.92
CA VAL A 75 12.03 -3.88 7.89
C VAL A 75 11.60 -2.51 8.41
N GLY A 76 11.72 -2.27 9.72
CA GLY A 76 11.43 -0.97 10.32
C GLY A 76 9.94 -0.64 10.39
N ARG A 77 9.62 0.65 10.29
CA ARG A 77 8.27 1.22 10.37
C ARG A 77 8.10 2.44 9.47
N VAL A 78 6.90 2.59 8.93
CA VAL A 78 6.48 3.75 8.13
C VAL A 78 5.09 4.21 8.53
N PHE A 79 4.82 5.50 8.36
CA PHE A 79 3.46 6.02 8.28
C PHE A 79 3.03 5.98 6.82
N ASP A 80 2.15 5.05 6.46
CA ASP A 80 1.66 4.83 5.10
C ASP A 80 0.34 5.57 4.90
N VAL A 81 0.21 6.28 3.78
CA VAL A 81 -0.92 7.18 3.49
C VAL A 81 -1.48 6.87 2.11
N ALA A 82 -2.81 6.83 2.03
CA ALA A 82 -3.56 6.78 0.77
C ALA A 82 -4.58 7.91 0.70
N VAL A 83 -4.74 8.49 -0.49
CA VAL A 83 -5.68 9.59 -0.78
C VAL A 83 -6.60 9.20 -1.92
N ASP A 84 -7.90 9.37 -1.73
CA ASP A 84 -8.90 9.05 -2.76
C ASP A 84 -8.94 10.15 -3.84
N LEU A 85 -8.51 9.82 -5.06
CA LEU A 85 -8.51 10.73 -6.21
C LEU A 85 -9.64 10.43 -7.20
N ARG A 86 -10.60 9.57 -6.85
CA ARG A 86 -11.68 9.18 -7.75
C ARG A 86 -12.69 10.32 -7.86
N VAL A 87 -12.72 10.98 -9.03
CA VAL A 87 -13.71 12.01 -9.33
C VAL A 87 -15.12 11.45 -9.12
N ASN A 88 -15.97 12.19 -8.39
CA ASN A 88 -17.31 11.81 -7.93
C ASN A 88 -17.37 10.84 -6.74
N SER A 89 -16.24 10.43 -6.16
CA SER A 89 -16.25 9.71 -4.88
C SER A 89 -16.81 10.62 -3.77
N PRO A 90 -17.67 10.11 -2.87
CA PRO A 90 -18.10 10.87 -1.68
C PRO A 90 -16.93 11.19 -0.74
N THR A 91 -15.80 10.49 -0.90
CA THR A 91 -14.57 10.70 -0.14
C THR A 91 -13.43 11.29 -0.99
N PHE A 92 -13.72 11.90 -2.14
CA PHE A 92 -12.70 12.56 -2.97
C PHE A 92 -11.88 13.57 -2.14
N GLY A 93 -10.55 13.49 -2.26
CA GLY A 93 -9.60 14.31 -1.52
C GLY A 93 -9.37 13.89 -0.06
N GLN A 94 -10.20 12.99 0.49
CA GLN A 94 -9.98 12.47 1.83
C GLN A 94 -8.83 11.45 1.85
N TRP A 95 -8.17 11.37 3.00
CA TRP A 95 -7.01 10.53 3.19
C TRP A 95 -7.18 9.59 4.39
N PHE A 96 -6.45 8.48 4.34
CA PHE A 96 -6.33 7.52 5.42
C PHE A 96 -4.86 7.23 5.67
N GLY A 97 -4.46 7.12 6.94
CA GLY A 97 -3.09 6.82 7.34
C GLY A 97 -3.02 5.66 8.34
N ILE A 98 -2.00 4.83 8.22
CA ILE A 98 -1.74 3.69 9.10
C ILE A 98 -0.24 3.48 9.29
N GLU A 99 0.17 3.01 10.48
CA GLU A 99 1.54 2.56 10.67
C GLU A 99 1.70 1.12 10.15
N LEU A 100 2.56 0.94 9.14
CA LEU A 100 2.97 -0.38 8.67
C LEU A 100 4.35 -0.69 9.25
N THR A 101 4.50 -1.86 9.89
CA THR A 101 5.77 -2.24 10.53
C THR A 101 6.14 -3.68 10.21
N ALA A 102 7.43 -3.97 10.30
CA ALA A 102 7.93 -5.35 10.22
C ALA A 102 7.35 -6.25 11.34
N GLU A 103 6.95 -5.64 12.45
CA GLU A 103 6.38 -6.34 13.61
C GLU A 103 4.92 -6.72 13.37
N ASN A 104 4.06 -5.74 13.03
CA ASN A 104 2.63 -5.94 12.85
C ASN A 104 2.28 -6.74 11.59
N LYS A 105 3.15 -6.72 10.56
CA LYS A 105 2.99 -7.45 9.28
C LYS A 105 1.71 -7.10 8.53
N THR A 106 1.05 -6.02 8.95
CA THR A 106 -0.14 -5.48 8.30
C THR A 106 0.23 -5.03 6.90
N GLN A 107 -0.70 -5.21 5.97
CA GLN A 107 -0.59 -4.70 4.62
C GLN A 107 -1.72 -3.72 4.34
N LEU A 108 -1.49 -2.76 3.44
CA LEU A 108 -2.51 -1.88 2.92
C LEU A 108 -2.77 -2.24 1.45
N LEU A 109 -4.02 -2.55 1.13
CA LEU A 109 -4.46 -2.69 -0.25
C LEU A 109 -4.98 -1.33 -0.72
N VAL A 110 -4.25 -0.69 -1.62
CA VAL A 110 -4.59 0.58 -2.24
C VAL A 110 -5.25 0.34 -3.59
N PRO A 111 -6.54 0.67 -3.77
CA PRO A 111 -7.26 0.39 -5.02
C PRO A 111 -6.92 1.42 -6.12
N ILE A 112 -7.42 1.16 -7.33
CA ILE A 112 -7.30 2.08 -8.47
C ILE A 112 -7.93 3.43 -8.12
N GLY A 113 -7.29 4.51 -8.59
CA GLY A 113 -7.78 5.87 -8.40
C GLY A 113 -7.36 6.50 -7.07
N PHE A 114 -6.38 5.92 -6.37
CA PHE A 114 -5.80 6.49 -5.16
C PHE A 114 -4.35 6.95 -5.39
N ALA A 115 -3.98 8.04 -4.71
CA ALA A 115 -2.58 8.39 -4.47
C ALA A 115 -2.06 7.59 -3.28
N HIS A 116 -0.78 7.23 -3.30
CA HIS A 116 -0.13 6.49 -2.22
C HIS A 116 1.25 7.05 -1.92
N GLY A 117 1.61 7.05 -0.65
CA GLY A 117 2.95 7.38 -0.20
C GLY A 117 3.20 6.99 1.24
N PHE A 118 4.41 7.20 1.71
CA PHE A 118 4.79 6.90 3.09
C PHE A 118 5.89 7.82 3.61
N LEU A 119 5.95 7.96 4.93
CA LEU A 119 7.05 8.58 5.67
C LEU A 119 7.78 7.52 6.49
N THR A 120 9.09 7.43 6.33
CA THR A 120 9.92 6.52 7.12
C THR A 120 10.07 6.99 8.57
N LEU A 121 9.66 6.14 9.52
CA LEU A 121 9.65 6.45 10.97
C LEU A 121 10.82 5.83 11.75
N SER A 122 11.53 4.87 11.17
CA SER A 122 12.73 4.23 11.75
C SER A 122 14.01 4.61 11.00
N ASP A 123 15.19 4.30 11.55
CA ASP A 123 16.49 4.56 10.90
C ASP A 123 16.56 4.07 9.45
N VAL A 124 15.98 2.88 9.23
CA VAL A 124 15.80 2.26 7.92
C VAL A 124 14.41 1.64 7.87
N CYS A 125 13.77 1.67 6.70
CA CYS A 125 12.65 0.81 6.38
C CYS A 125 12.82 0.11 5.03
N GLU A 126 12.16 -1.02 4.87
CA GLU A 126 12.00 -1.71 3.58
C GLU A 126 10.50 -1.91 3.31
N ILE A 127 10.04 -1.45 2.15
CA ILE A 127 8.66 -1.57 1.70
C ILE A 127 8.60 -2.47 0.47
N GLN A 128 7.70 -3.44 0.52
CA GLN A 128 7.35 -4.30 -0.60
C GLN A 128 5.99 -3.90 -1.18
N TYR A 129 5.90 -3.94 -2.50
CA TYR A 129 4.69 -3.65 -3.27
C TYR A 129 4.39 -4.83 -4.19
N LYS A 130 3.13 -5.24 -4.25
CA LYS A 130 2.60 -6.03 -5.37
C LYS A 130 1.67 -5.16 -6.19
N GLN A 131 1.72 -5.25 -7.52
CA GLN A 131 1.01 -4.36 -8.44
C GLN A 131 0.29 -5.15 -9.52
N THR A 132 -0.97 -4.79 -9.81
CA THR A 132 -1.82 -5.51 -10.78
C THR A 132 -1.57 -5.14 -12.24
N GLU A 133 -0.75 -4.13 -12.48
CA GLU A 133 -0.35 -3.66 -13.81
C GLU A 133 1.10 -3.16 -13.74
N TYR A 134 1.79 -3.16 -14.88
CA TYR A 134 3.15 -2.69 -15.01
C TYR A 134 3.23 -1.18 -14.82
N TYR A 135 4.30 -0.73 -14.17
CA TYR A 135 4.58 0.70 -14.04
C TYR A 135 4.79 1.35 -15.41
N ARG A 136 4.11 2.48 -15.66
CA ARG A 136 4.31 3.31 -16.85
C ARG A 136 4.67 4.74 -16.43
N PRO A 137 5.90 5.21 -16.70
CA PRO A 137 6.30 6.58 -16.34
C PRO A 137 5.35 7.65 -16.86
N GLU A 138 4.80 7.45 -18.06
CA GLU A 138 3.95 8.43 -18.74
C GLU A 138 2.59 8.58 -18.07
N ALA A 139 2.15 7.58 -17.30
CA ALA A 139 0.89 7.55 -16.56
C ALA A 139 1.07 7.88 -15.07
N GLU A 140 2.31 8.08 -14.60
CA GLU A 140 2.57 8.51 -13.23
C GLU A 140 2.19 9.98 -13.04
N GLY A 141 1.55 10.27 -11.92
CA GLY A 141 1.31 11.61 -11.42
C GLY A 141 1.57 11.70 -9.92
N GLY A 142 1.62 12.94 -9.43
CA GLY A 142 1.88 13.23 -8.02
C GLY A 142 0.89 14.23 -7.44
N VAL A 143 0.63 14.08 -6.15
CA VAL A 143 -0.07 15.07 -5.31
C VAL A 143 0.91 15.57 -4.26
N ALA A 144 0.91 16.88 -4.01
CA ALA A 144 1.76 17.48 -3.00
C ALA A 144 1.42 16.90 -1.62
N TRP A 145 2.39 16.34 -0.92
CA TRP A 145 2.18 15.80 0.43
C TRP A 145 1.80 16.90 1.44
N ASN A 146 2.18 18.14 1.15
CA ASN A 146 1.95 19.34 1.94
C ASN A 146 0.93 20.27 1.27
N ASP A 147 0.00 19.71 0.49
CA ASP A 147 -1.17 20.46 0.05
C ASP A 147 -1.89 21.05 1.27
N LYS A 148 -2.39 22.29 1.13
CA LYS A 148 -2.98 23.06 2.23
C LYS A 148 -4.50 22.94 2.28
N ASP A 149 -5.10 22.44 1.21
CA ASP A 149 -6.53 22.19 1.06
C ASP A 149 -6.86 20.72 1.39
#